data_AF-A0A080ZAF0-F1
#
_entry.id   AF-A0A080ZAF0-F1
#
_cell.length_a   1.000
_cell.length_b   1.000
_cell.length_c   1.000
_cell.angle_alpha   90.00
_cell.angle_beta   90.00
_cell.angle_gamma   90.00
#
_symmetry.space_group_name_H-M   'P 1'
#
loop_
_entity.id
_entity.type
_entity.pdbx_description
1 polymer ?
#
loop_
_entity_poly.entity_id
_entity_poly.type
_entity_poly.pdbx_seq_one_letter_code
_entity_poly.pdbx_strand_id
1 'polypeptide(L)'
;MLTRFALRPAGRTALRSSFCRGLAASSGTDDGIKTGRRWTDLFTTTKPAKLVKRKVAIVTGYMGTGYHGLQLNDNVKTIEDDVRQAIFDAGAMRESNFVDLGKIDWARSSRTDKGVHAGCIVFSGKLLIDEENKMDPVSGRVYGLKEALNASLPDNIRVFSCTRVSKRFSARKNCVLREYEYFMPLSFLKDSLVGSDGEDFDTDEAVAEFCRALRRYEGVHDFHNFTRSRSYFYKMQAKRKHYRANYQRNAAEDESDDVDAEDVEDESAEVDSVVDDYSEESSQFEDEEELTRKLLLRHRRSIYSCSGTLVPDFCGEPHLRVHIVGQAFLLNQIRCMVGGALAVATKGMSRVEFDAALLTNRIVRVPIAPAEGLVLLSSSFGGKSHTVSLYEDPNTELAKERKDVVHRVLLSRKEDEEMRQFREEVIYKEISRSWDMEEKMDRWRAYLERCYEANERLNQDELSAVLYEMDQAKLATKNKNQAHVEQNRFELTEYGRKSVGALLPKQFATKLCVRYSVAPGIFTSDLRRAVTRHLKTGKIPLDADEEQILGYIDNYGPANLAKEGRKLRLSIRT
;
A
#
# COMPACT_ATOMS: atom_id res chain seq x y z
N MET A 1 -13.05 55.67 5.45
CA MET A 1 -13.93 56.28 4.43
C MET A 1 -13.47 55.82 3.05
N LEU A 2 -14.40 55.28 2.26
CA LEU A 2 -14.45 55.24 0.78
C LEU A 2 -13.43 54.40 -0.04
N THR A 3 -13.91 53.22 -0.46
CA THR A 3 -14.00 52.68 -1.86
C THR A 3 -12.90 52.96 -2.90
N ARG A 4 -12.45 51.91 -3.63
CA ARG A 4 -12.77 51.68 -5.07
C ARG A 4 -12.02 50.49 -5.73
N PHE A 5 -12.84 49.63 -6.37
CA PHE A 5 -12.72 48.92 -7.66
C PHE A 5 -11.68 47.83 -7.97
N ALA A 6 -12.26 46.67 -8.33
CA ALA A 6 -11.72 45.58 -9.12
C ALA A 6 -11.62 45.92 -10.63
N LEU A 7 -10.68 45.27 -11.32
CA LEU A 7 -10.65 45.17 -12.78
C LEU A 7 -10.51 43.70 -13.21
N ARG A 8 -11.50 43.23 -13.98
CA ARG A 8 -11.41 42.09 -14.91
C ARG A 8 -10.79 42.59 -16.23
N PRO A 9 -10.25 41.70 -17.09
CA PRO A 9 -10.21 41.92 -18.53
C PRO A 9 -11.38 41.20 -19.22
N ALA A 10 -12.02 41.89 -20.16
CA ALA A 10 -13.03 41.38 -21.07
C ALA A 10 -12.71 41.81 -22.52
N GLY A 11 -13.15 41.01 -23.49
CA GLY A 11 -13.46 41.43 -24.87
C GLY A 11 -12.77 40.56 -25.94
N ARG A 12 -13.44 40.06 -26.99
CA ARG A 12 -14.70 40.51 -27.62
C ARG A 12 -15.41 39.40 -28.40
N THR A 13 -16.71 39.64 -28.54
CA THR A 13 -17.80 39.00 -29.29
C THR A 13 -17.83 39.35 -30.79
N ALA A 14 -18.43 38.47 -31.61
CA ALA A 14 -19.31 38.87 -32.72
C ALA A 14 -20.36 37.79 -33.03
N LEU A 15 -21.62 38.25 -33.19
CA LEU A 15 -22.84 37.49 -33.47
C LEU A 15 -22.91 36.97 -34.91
N ARG A 16 -23.66 35.87 -35.12
CA ARG A 16 -24.76 35.82 -36.10
C ARG A 16 -25.77 34.74 -35.74
N SER A 17 -27.04 35.13 -35.77
CA SER A 17 -28.22 34.34 -35.49
C SER A 17 -28.99 33.97 -36.77
N SER A 18 -29.73 32.86 -36.68
CA SER A 18 -31.12 32.67 -37.13
C SER A 18 -31.44 31.93 -38.45
N PHE A 19 -32.50 31.09 -38.33
CA PHE A 19 -33.36 30.41 -39.32
C PHE A 19 -32.79 29.16 -40.02
N CYS A 20 -33.46 27.99 -40.10
CA CYS A 20 -34.90 27.69 -40.18
C CYS A 20 -35.33 26.39 -39.46
N ARG A 21 -36.63 26.32 -39.12
CA ARG A 21 -37.41 25.18 -38.64
C ARG A 21 -37.65 24.13 -39.73
N GLY A 22 -37.71 22.87 -39.28
CA GLY A 22 -38.65 21.78 -39.60
C GLY A 22 -39.23 21.60 -41.01
N LEU A 23 -39.06 20.40 -41.54
CA LEU A 23 -40.05 19.69 -42.35
C LEU A 23 -39.91 18.18 -42.12
N ALA A 24 -41.07 17.52 -42.00
CA ALA A 24 -41.21 16.09 -41.84
C ALA A 24 -41.18 15.36 -43.19
N ALA A 25 -40.98 14.04 -43.10
CA ALA A 25 -41.31 12.97 -44.03
C ALA A 25 -40.24 12.43 -45.00
N SER A 26 -39.96 11.13 -44.76
CA SER A 26 -39.76 10.04 -45.73
C SER A 26 -38.35 9.56 -46.06
N SER A 27 -38.31 8.24 -46.25
CA SER A 27 -37.23 7.34 -46.71
C SER A 27 -36.07 7.11 -45.73
N GLY A 28 -36.07 5.90 -45.15
CA GLY A 28 -34.98 5.39 -44.34
C GLY A 28 -33.85 4.79 -45.17
N THR A 29 -32.78 4.44 -44.47
CA THR A 29 -32.15 3.12 -44.50
C THR A 29 -31.31 2.98 -43.23
N ASP A 30 -31.35 1.75 -42.74
CA ASP A 30 -30.72 1.15 -41.57
C ASP A 30 -29.19 1.34 -41.57
N ASP A 31 -28.61 1.73 -40.43
CA ASP A 31 -27.24 1.37 -40.07
C ASP A 31 -27.05 1.48 -38.54
N GLY A 32 -26.84 0.32 -37.91
CA GLY A 32 -27.00 0.08 -36.48
C GLY A 32 -25.89 0.66 -35.60
N ILE A 33 -26.26 1.59 -34.73
CA ILE A 33 -25.49 1.96 -33.53
C ILE A 33 -25.82 0.95 -32.43
N LYS A 34 -24.83 0.14 -32.02
CA LYS A 34 -24.90 -0.74 -30.85
C LYS A 34 -24.89 0.11 -29.56
N THR A 35 -26.05 0.57 -29.12
CA THR A 35 -26.23 1.07 -27.75
C THR A 35 -26.26 -0.13 -26.80
N GLY A 36 -25.25 -0.25 -25.93
CA GLY A 36 -25.22 -1.26 -24.86
C GLY A 36 -26.45 -1.15 -23.96
N ARG A 37 -27.12 -2.27 -23.70
CA ARG A 37 -28.30 -2.32 -22.81
C ARG A 37 -27.90 -1.99 -21.37
N ARG A 38 -28.73 -1.19 -20.71
CA ARG A 38 -28.63 -0.85 -19.29
C ARG A 38 -28.72 -2.14 -18.45
N TRP A 39 -27.85 -2.33 -17.45
CA TRP A 39 -27.84 -3.56 -16.64
C TRP A 39 -29.15 -3.84 -15.89
N THR A 40 -30.03 -2.84 -15.79
CA THR A 40 -31.39 -2.95 -15.23
C THR A 40 -32.31 -3.82 -16.07
N ASP A 41 -32.00 -4.06 -17.35
CA ASP A 41 -32.97 -4.58 -18.32
C ASP A 41 -32.77 -6.05 -18.68
N LEU A 42 -31.93 -6.79 -17.94
CA LEU A 42 -31.65 -8.18 -18.30
C LEU A 42 -32.79 -9.16 -18.04
N PHE A 43 -33.73 -8.87 -17.13
CA PHE A 43 -34.96 -9.67 -16.96
C PHE A 43 -36.07 -8.83 -16.29
N THR A 44 -37.28 -8.81 -16.88
CA THR A 44 -38.63 -8.53 -16.30
C THR A 44 -39.38 -7.22 -16.63
N THR A 45 -40.67 -7.43 -16.95
CA THR A 45 -41.82 -6.52 -17.07
C THR A 45 -42.34 -6.06 -15.70
N THR A 46 -41.50 -5.40 -14.89
CA THR A 46 -41.88 -4.94 -13.54
C THR A 46 -41.48 -3.48 -13.29
N LYS A 47 -42.16 -2.82 -12.33
CA LYS A 47 -41.98 -1.40 -11.95
C LYS A 47 -40.49 -0.99 -11.92
N PRO A 48 -40.14 0.24 -12.34
CA PRO A 48 -38.74 0.67 -12.41
C PRO A 48 -38.06 0.54 -11.04
N ALA A 49 -36.96 -0.21 -11.01
CA ALA A 49 -36.20 -0.51 -9.81
C ALA A 49 -35.72 0.79 -9.11
N LYS A 50 -36.00 0.91 -7.81
CA LYS A 50 -35.59 2.08 -7.02
C LYS A 50 -34.10 1.98 -6.69
N LEU A 51 -33.27 2.68 -7.46
CA LEU A 51 -31.84 2.77 -7.18
C LEU A 51 -31.55 3.68 -5.98
N VAL A 52 -30.73 3.18 -5.06
CA VAL A 52 -30.32 3.91 -3.85
C VAL A 52 -28.80 3.98 -3.74
N LYS A 53 -28.31 5.11 -3.21
CA LYS A 53 -26.88 5.33 -3.03
C LYS A 53 -26.38 4.54 -1.82
N ARG A 54 -25.43 3.61 -2.03
CA ARG A 54 -24.85 2.74 -0.99
C ARG A 54 -23.34 2.63 -1.14
N LYS A 55 -22.62 2.51 -0.02
CA LYS A 55 -21.17 2.32 -0.03
C LYS A 55 -20.87 0.89 -0.48
N VAL A 56 -20.10 0.75 -1.56
CA VAL A 56 -19.71 -0.52 -2.17
C VAL A 56 -18.18 -0.60 -2.16
N ALA A 57 -17.65 -1.78 -1.85
CA ALA A 57 -16.28 -2.16 -2.11
C ALA A 57 -16.23 -2.99 -3.39
N ILE A 58 -15.28 -2.69 -4.27
CA ILE A 58 -15.07 -3.36 -5.56
C ILE A 58 -13.69 -3.97 -5.54
N VAL A 59 -13.59 -5.30 -5.67
CA VAL A 59 -12.30 -5.99 -5.77
C VAL A 59 -11.95 -6.15 -7.23
N THR A 60 -10.77 -5.67 -7.62
CA THR A 60 -10.33 -5.55 -9.01
C THR A 60 -8.89 -6.02 -9.15
N GLY A 61 -8.57 -6.67 -10.26
CA GLY A 61 -7.19 -6.93 -10.72
C GLY A 61 -6.95 -6.26 -12.06
N TYR A 62 -5.71 -5.93 -12.37
CA TYR A 62 -5.32 -5.36 -13.65
C TYR A 62 -3.86 -5.60 -14.00
N MET A 63 -3.58 -5.59 -15.31
CA MET A 63 -2.25 -5.48 -15.89
C MET A 63 -1.91 -3.99 -16.07
N GLY A 64 -0.79 -3.53 -15.51
CA GLY A 64 -0.39 -2.12 -15.52
C GLY A 64 0.24 -1.64 -16.84
N THR A 65 0.65 -2.55 -17.74
CA THR A 65 1.24 -2.20 -19.03
C THR A 65 0.32 -1.27 -19.82
N GLY A 66 0.88 -0.15 -20.32
CA GLY A 66 0.15 0.85 -21.09
C GLY A 66 -0.67 1.85 -20.25
N TYR A 67 -0.61 1.78 -18.92
CA TYR A 67 -1.25 2.75 -18.01
C TYR A 67 -0.22 3.60 -17.27
N HIS A 68 -0.57 4.87 -17.04
CA HIS A 68 0.19 5.83 -16.23
C HIS A 68 -0.13 5.70 -14.74
N GLY A 69 -0.22 4.44 -14.28
CA GLY A 69 -0.56 4.09 -12.91
C GLY A 69 -2.07 4.00 -12.67
N LEU A 70 -2.41 3.81 -11.40
CA LEU A 70 -3.80 3.61 -10.99
C LEU A 70 -4.60 4.90 -10.97
N GLN A 71 -4.07 5.92 -10.30
CA GLN A 71 -4.81 7.11 -9.91
C GLN A 71 -5.10 8.00 -11.12
N LEU A 72 -6.32 8.53 -11.19
CA LEU A 72 -6.71 9.54 -12.18
C LEU A 72 -5.70 10.68 -12.26
N ASN A 73 -5.31 11.00 -13.48
CA ASN A 73 -4.46 12.11 -13.85
C ASN A 73 -4.91 12.65 -15.22
N ASP A 74 -4.69 13.93 -15.45
CA ASP A 74 -5.20 14.61 -16.65
C ASP A 74 -4.45 14.14 -17.90
N ASN A 75 -5.19 13.92 -18.99
CA ASN A 75 -4.67 13.60 -20.33
C ASN A 75 -3.84 12.31 -20.46
N VAL A 76 -3.89 11.41 -19.47
CA VAL A 76 -3.21 10.10 -19.54
C VAL A 76 -4.15 8.97 -19.19
N LYS A 77 -3.92 7.80 -19.78
CA LYS A 77 -4.72 6.61 -19.50
C LYS A 77 -4.37 6.06 -18.11
N THR A 78 -5.37 5.87 -17.25
CA THR A 78 -5.21 5.34 -15.90
C THR A 78 -6.25 4.25 -15.63
N ILE A 79 -5.91 3.31 -14.75
CA ILE A 79 -6.82 2.19 -14.42
C ILE A 79 -8.13 2.71 -13.81
N GLU A 80 -8.03 3.74 -12.97
CA GLU A 80 -9.20 4.30 -12.33
C GLU A 80 -10.12 5.03 -13.29
N ASP A 81 -9.59 5.54 -14.41
CA ASP A 81 -10.42 6.12 -15.45
C ASP A 81 -11.30 5.07 -16.14
N ASP A 82 -10.71 3.94 -16.54
CA ASP A 82 -11.45 2.81 -17.14
C ASP A 82 -12.48 2.24 -16.16
N VAL A 83 -12.13 2.10 -14.87
CA VAL A 83 -13.08 1.65 -13.84
C VAL A 83 -14.19 2.68 -13.60
N ARG A 84 -13.87 3.97 -13.57
CA ARG A 84 -14.83 5.07 -13.41
C ARG A 84 -15.82 5.10 -14.57
N GLN A 85 -15.34 4.97 -15.80
CA GLN A 85 -16.14 4.89 -17.02
C GLN A 85 -17.06 3.68 -16.99
N ALA A 86 -16.54 2.49 -16.67
CA ALA A 86 -17.35 1.28 -16.55
C ALA A 86 -18.48 1.40 -15.52
N ILE A 87 -18.25 2.06 -14.38
CA ILE A 87 -19.29 2.31 -13.37
C ILE A 87 -20.37 3.27 -13.90
N PHE A 88 -19.98 4.27 -14.68
CA PHE A 88 -20.90 5.20 -15.31
C PHE A 88 -21.75 4.52 -16.39
N ASP A 89 -21.14 3.74 -17.26
CA ASP A 89 -21.81 3.00 -18.34
C ASP A 89 -22.76 1.94 -17.80
N ALA A 90 -22.40 1.29 -16.68
CA ALA A 90 -23.29 0.42 -15.93
C ALA A 90 -24.47 1.17 -15.27
N GLY A 91 -24.55 2.50 -15.34
CA GLY A 91 -25.62 3.29 -14.71
C GLY A 91 -25.58 3.27 -13.18
N ALA A 92 -24.47 2.83 -12.58
CA ALA A 92 -24.26 2.79 -11.13
C ALA A 92 -23.77 4.13 -10.57
N MET A 93 -23.64 5.15 -11.42
CA MET A 93 -23.19 6.50 -11.06
C MET A 93 -24.01 7.57 -11.81
N ARG A 94 -24.20 8.74 -11.17
CA ARG A 94 -24.76 9.93 -11.83
C ARG A 94 -23.65 10.73 -12.50
N GLU A 95 -23.96 11.47 -13.56
CA GLU A 95 -23.01 12.37 -14.24
C GLU A 95 -22.34 13.37 -13.28
N SER A 96 -23.08 13.93 -12.33
CA SER A 96 -22.51 14.83 -11.31
C SER A 96 -21.43 14.21 -10.44
N ASN A 97 -21.47 12.88 -10.26
CA ASN A 97 -20.46 12.12 -9.52
C ASN A 97 -19.29 11.71 -10.42
N PHE A 98 -19.52 11.56 -11.73
CA PHE A 98 -18.49 11.21 -12.71
C PHE A 98 -17.46 12.33 -12.86
N VAL A 99 -17.93 13.58 -12.84
CA VAL A 99 -17.07 14.79 -12.86
C VAL A 99 -16.35 15.00 -11.53
N ASP A 100 -16.96 14.60 -10.41
CA ASP A 100 -16.41 14.81 -9.06
C ASP A 100 -16.63 13.56 -8.20
N LEU A 101 -15.59 12.73 -8.12
CA LEU A 101 -15.58 11.50 -7.34
C LEU A 101 -15.61 11.76 -5.82
N GLY A 102 -15.28 12.97 -5.37
CA GLY A 102 -15.43 13.39 -3.97
C GLY A 102 -16.87 13.25 -3.48
N LYS A 103 -17.86 13.49 -4.36
CA LYS A 103 -19.30 13.32 -4.05
C LYS A 103 -19.72 11.90 -3.74
N ILE A 104 -18.92 10.90 -4.13
CA ILE A 104 -19.19 9.50 -3.83
C ILE A 104 -18.25 8.92 -2.78
N ASP A 105 -17.41 9.74 -2.15
CA ASP A 105 -16.44 9.27 -1.15
C ASP A 105 -15.60 8.13 -1.78
N TRP A 106 -15.05 8.39 -2.96
CA TRP A 106 -14.25 7.43 -3.72
C TRP A 106 -12.88 7.23 -3.07
N ALA A 107 -12.44 5.97 -2.95
CA ALA A 107 -11.17 5.61 -2.36
C ALA A 107 -10.60 4.34 -2.99
N ARG A 108 -9.29 4.14 -2.86
CA ARG A 108 -8.53 2.99 -3.36
C ARG A 108 -7.62 2.46 -2.25
N SER A 109 -7.40 1.14 -2.19
CA SER A 109 -6.58 0.53 -1.13
C SER A 109 -5.09 0.81 -1.29
N SER A 110 -4.61 0.99 -2.52
CA SER A 110 -3.24 1.38 -2.82
C SER A 110 -3.20 2.40 -3.96
N ARG A 111 -2.04 3.03 -4.18
CA ARG A 111 -1.72 3.80 -5.38
C ARG A 111 -0.51 3.11 -6.00
N THR A 112 -0.68 2.55 -7.18
CA THR A 112 0.40 1.92 -7.92
C THR A 112 0.90 2.89 -8.98
N ASP A 113 2.21 2.85 -9.20
CA ASP A 113 2.91 3.72 -10.14
C ASP A 113 2.72 3.21 -11.58
N LYS A 114 3.22 3.99 -12.55
CA LYS A 114 3.20 3.64 -13.97
C LYS A 114 3.78 2.24 -14.20
N GLY A 115 3.07 1.42 -14.99
CA GLY A 115 3.49 0.07 -15.36
C GLY A 115 3.30 -1.01 -14.28
N VAL A 116 3.02 -0.64 -13.02
CA VAL A 116 2.88 -1.62 -11.92
C VAL A 116 1.54 -2.38 -12.04
N HIS A 117 1.58 -3.71 -11.88
CA HIS A 117 0.40 -4.57 -11.96
C HIS A 117 -0.29 -4.75 -10.59
N ALA A 118 -1.53 -5.24 -10.58
CA ALA A 118 -2.19 -5.67 -9.34
C ALA A 118 -3.07 -6.90 -9.57
N GLY A 119 -2.80 -7.96 -8.81
CA GLY A 119 -3.73 -9.09 -8.69
C GLY A 119 -4.97 -8.73 -7.87
N CYS A 120 -4.82 -7.87 -6.85
CA CYS A 120 -5.92 -7.42 -6.02
C CYS A 120 -5.74 -5.99 -5.52
N ILE A 121 -6.55 -5.09 -6.05
CA ILE A 121 -6.83 -3.77 -5.47
C ILE A 121 -8.30 -3.69 -5.06
N VAL A 122 -8.59 -2.87 -4.05
CA VAL A 122 -9.97 -2.59 -3.65
C VAL A 122 -10.27 -1.13 -3.81
N PHE A 123 -11.30 -0.83 -4.59
CA PHE A 123 -11.93 0.49 -4.61
C PHE A 123 -13.09 0.53 -3.62
N SER A 124 -13.43 1.71 -3.12
CA SER A 124 -14.71 1.91 -2.44
C SER A 124 -15.35 3.25 -2.79
N GLY A 125 -16.67 3.23 -2.97
CA GLY A 125 -17.43 4.40 -3.39
C GLY A 125 -18.93 4.24 -3.13
N LYS A 126 -19.66 5.36 -3.11
CA LYS A 126 -21.11 5.37 -2.95
C LYS A 126 -21.80 5.29 -4.31
N LEU A 127 -22.27 4.10 -4.67
CA LEU A 127 -22.86 3.78 -5.97
C LEU A 127 -24.38 3.65 -5.89
N LEU A 128 -25.05 3.84 -7.03
CA LEU A 128 -26.47 3.56 -7.21
C LEU A 128 -26.66 2.05 -7.40
N ILE A 129 -27.35 1.41 -6.47
CA ILE A 129 -27.67 -0.02 -6.55
C ILE A 129 -29.16 -0.25 -6.32
N ASP A 130 -29.70 -1.29 -6.95
CA ASP A 130 -31.00 -1.84 -6.59
C ASP A 130 -30.82 -2.72 -5.35
N GLU A 131 -31.01 -2.11 -4.19
CA GLU A 131 -30.83 -2.78 -2.90
C GLU A 131 -31.90 -3.84 -2.62
N GLU A 132 -33.07 -3.72 -3.24
CA GLU A 132 -34.22 -4.60 -2.97
C GLU A 132 -34.11 -5.90 -3.77
N ASN A 133 -33.75 -5.83 -5.05
CA ASN A 133 -33.75 -7.01 -5.93
C ASN A 133 -32.37 -7.52 -6.32
N LYS A 134 -31.31 -6.72 -6.13
CA LYS A 134 -29.96 -7.05 -6.64
C LYS A 134 -28.89 -7.09 -5.54
N MET A 135 -29.29 -7.14 -4.27
CA MET A 135 -28.34 -7.23 -3.17
C MET A 135 -28.69 -8.38 -2.23
N ASP A 136 -27.71 -9.23 -1.95
CA ASP A 136 -27.82 -10.24 -0.91
C ASP A 136 -27.77 -9.59 0.50
N PRO A 137 -28.78 -9.76 1.35
CA PRO A 137 -28.82 -9.10 2.66
C PRO A 137 -27.74 -9.60 3.62
N VAL A 138 -27.37 -10.88 3.52
CA VAL A 138 -26.47 -11.55 4.47
C VAL A 138 -25.01 -11.25 4.14
N SER A 139 -24.58 -11.42 2.90
CA SER A 139 -23.21 -11.19 2.44
C SER A 139 -22.97 -9.76 1.96
N GLY A 140 -24.03 -9.03 1.57
CA GLY A 140 -23.93 -7.71 0.95
C GLY A 140 -23.52 -7.74 -0.52
N ARG A 141 -23.41 -8.90 -1.17
CA ARG A 141 -23.06 -9.01 -2.60
C ARG A 141 -24.07 -8.27 -3.47
N VAL A 142 -23.58 -7.53 -4.46
CA VAL A 142 -24.40 -6.80 -5.44
C VAL A 142 -24.40 -7.57 -6.76
N TYR A 143 -25.46 -8.33 -7.01
CA TYR A 143 -25.60 -9.18 -8.19
C TYR A 143 -25.72 -8.35 -9.47
N GLY A 144 -25.10 -8.77 -10.57
CA GLY A 144 -25.19 -8.12 -11.89
C GLY A 144 -24.23 -6.94 -12.07
N LEU A 145 -23.80 -6.28 -10.99
CA LEU A 145 -22.90 -5.14 -11.09
C LEU A 145 -21.51 -5.56 -11.57
N LYS A 146 -20.95 -6.65 -11.02
CA LYS A 146 -19.66 -7.20 -11.48
C LYS A 146 -19.68 -7.46 -12.99
N GLU A 147 -20.71 -8.13 -13.47
CA GLU A 147 -20.87 -8.51 -14.87
C GLU A 147 -21.00 -7.28 -15.77
N ALA A 148 -21.78 -6.27 -15.35
CA ALA A 148 -21.94 -5.02 -16.08
C ALA A 148 -20.64 -4.22 -16.19
N LEU A 149 -19.85 -4.15 -15.10
CA LEU A 149 -18.55 -3.49 -15.13
C LEU A 149 -17.59 -4.23 -16.07
N ASN A 150 -17.47 -5.55 -15.93
CA ASN A 150 -16.58 -6.36 -16.78
C ASN A 150 -16.96 -6.35 -18.26
N ALA A 151 -18.23 -6.13 -18.61
CA ALA A 151 -18.66 -5.99 -20.00
C ALA A 151 -18.19 -4.68 -20.65
N SER A 152 -17.83 -3.67 -19.85
CA SER A 152 -17.36 -2.36 -20.30
C SER A 152 -15.85 -2.18 -20.13
N LEU A 153 -15.20 -3.07 -19.38
CA LEU A 153 -13.76 -3.03 -19.12
C LEU A 153 -12.99 -3.81 -20.18
N PRO A 154 -11.76 -3.38 -20.53
CA PRO A 154 -10.86 -4.18 -21.35
C PRO A 154 -10.43 -5.46 -20.64
N ASP A 155 -10.01 -6.48 -21.38
CA ASP A 155 -9.66 -7.80 -20.83
C ASP A 155 -8.52 -7.76 -19.81
N ASN A 156 -7.69 -6.72 -19.85
CA ASN A 156 -6.57 -6.50 -18.96
C ASN A 156 -6.97 -5.83 -17.62
N ILE A 157 -8.26 -5.54 -17.39
CA ILE A 157 -8.83 -5.11 -16.11
C ILE A 157 -10.03 -6.01 -15.78
N ARG A 158 -10.06 -6.57 -14.57
CA ARG A 158 -11.11 -7.51 -14.15
C ARG A 158 -11.64 -7.18 -12.76
N VAL A 159 -12.96 -7.02 -12.65
CA VAL A 159 -13.68 -6.95 -11.37
C VAL A 159 -14.05 -8.37 -10.93
N PHE A 160 -13.62 -8.76 -9.74
CA PHE A 160 -13.91 -10.07 -9.15
C PHE A 160 -15.17 -10.06 -8.30
N SER A 161 -15.44 -8.95 -7.61
CA SER A 161 -16.61 -8.84 -6.75
C SER A 161 -17.03 -7.39 -6.45
N CYS A 162 -18.32 -7.23 -6.14
CA CYS A 162 -18.92 -5.97 -5.68
C CYS A 162 -19.73 -6.24 -4.41
N THR A 163 -19.37 -5.61 -3.29
CA THR A 163 -20.01 -5.83 -1.99
C THR A 163 -20.41 -4.53 -1.32
N ARG A 164 -21.67 -4.42 -0.90
CA ARG A 164 -22.10 -3.37 0.00
C ARG A 164 -21.41 -3.49 1.36
N VAL A 165 -20.78 -2.39 1.76
CA VAL A 165 -20.05 -2.24 3.01
C VAL A 165 -20.64 -1.12 3.87
N SER A 166 -20.16 -1.00 5.11
CA SER A 166 -20.55 0.10 6.00
C SER A 166 -20.26 1.47 5.37
N LYS A 167 -21.13 2.46 5.65
CA LYS A 167 -20.96 3.86 5.18
C LYS A 167 -19.59 4.45 5.58
N ARG A 168 -18.98 3.98 6.66
CA ARG A 168 -17.69 4.46 7.18
C ARG A 168 -16.48 3.78 6.56
N PHE A 169 -16.67 2.73 5.76
CA PHE A 169 -15.57 2.01 5.14
C PHE A 169 -14.91 2.86 4.06
N SER A 170 -13.59 3.00 4.12
CA SER A 170 -12.74 3.59 3.08
C SER A 170 -11.64 2.60 2.77
N ALA A 171 -11.52 2.18 1.51
CA ALA A 171 -10.50 1.22 1.10
C ALA A 171 -9.09 1.72 1.46
N ARG A 172 -8.85 3.03 1.37
CA ARG A 172 -7.58 3.66 1.76
C ARG A 172 -7.35 3.61 3.27
N LYS A 173 -8.28 4.17 4.05
CA LYS A 173 -8.11 4.37 5.51
C LYS A 173 -8.24 3.05 6.30
N ASN A 174 -8.88 2.02 5.73
CA ASN A 174 -9.10 0.74 6.39
C ASN A 174 -8.18 -0.39 5.90
N CYS A 175 -7.42 -0.21 4.81
CA CYS A 175 -6.40 -1.17 4.41
C CYS A 175 -5.26 -1.17 5.44
N VAL A 176 -4.96 -2.34 5.99
CA VAL A 176 -4.00 -2.52 7.09
C VAL A 176 -2.70 -3.18 6.65
N LEU A 177 -2.75 -4.02 5.62
CA LEU A 177 -1.58 -4.69 5.05
C LEU A 177 -1.70 -4.71 3.53
N ARG A 178 -0.55 -4.68 2.88
CA ARG A 178 -0.38 -4.86 1.45
C ARG A 178 0.70 -5.90 1.23
N GLU A 179 0.43 -6.80 0.30
CA GLU A 179 1.31 -7.86 -0.10
C GLU A 179 1.72 -7.62 -1.54
N TYR A 180 3.01 -7.67 -1.81
CA TYR A 180 3.57 -7.47 -3.14
C TYR A 180 4.45 -8.63 -3.53
N GLU A 181 4.48 -8.88 -4.83
CA GLU A 181 5.49 -9.70 -5.46
C GLU A 181 6.29 -8.87 -6.44
N TYR A 182 7.55 -9.23 -6.60
CA TYR A 182 8.40 -8.70 -7.65
C TYR A 182 9.08 -9.85 -8.38
N PHE A 183 8.89 -9.92 -9.70
CA PHE A 183 9.56 -10.88 -10.56
C PHE A 183 10.65 -10.19 -11.37
N MET A 184 11.83 -10.81 -11.45
CA MET A 184 12.94 -10.32 -12.25
C MET A 184 13.67 -11.47 -12.92
N PRO A 185 14.09 -11.35 -14.19
CA PRO A 185 14.93 -12.35 -14.83
C PRO A 185 16.24 -12.55 -14.06
N LEU A 186 16.72 -13.79 -13.96
CA LEU A 186 17.96 -14.11 -13.25
C LEU A 186 19.20 -13.39 -13.85
N SER A 187 19.16 -13.02 -15.13
CA SER A 187 20.20 -12.25 -15.82
C SER A 187 20.51 -10.91 -15.15
N PHE A 188 19.53 -10.25 -14.53
CA PHE A 188 19.77 -9.01 -13.77
C PHE A 188 20.74 -9.19 -12.60
N LEU A 189 20.84 -10.40 -12.06
CA LEU A 189 21.82 -10.76 -11.05
C LEU A 189 23.11 -11.29 -11.69
N LYS A 190 22.98 -12.23 -12.62
CA LYS A 190 24.12 -12.94 -13.24
C LYS A 190 25.04 -12.01 -14.04
N ASP A 191 24.45 -11.11 -14.82
CA ASP A 191 25.18 -10.36 -15.83
C ASP A 191 25.44 -8.91 -15.39
N SER A 192 25.20 -8.56 -14.12
CA SER A 192 25.40 -7.21 -13.56
C SER A 192 26.54 -7.13 -12.53
N LEU A 193 27.42 -8.13 -12.50
CA LEU A 193 28.52 -8.18 -11.53
C LEU A 193 29.58 -7.12 -11.83
N VAL A 194 29.97 -6.36 -10.81
CA VAL A 194 31.05 -5.36 -10.93
C VAL A 194 32.41 -6.03 -10.79
N GLY A 195 33.29 -5.88 -11.79
CA GLY A 195 34.73 -6.15 -11.68
C GLY A 195 35.20 -7.58 -11.95
N SER A 196 34.46 -8.44 -12.66
CA SER A 196 35.02 -9.69 -13.20
C SER A 196 34.53 -10.00 -14.62
N ASP A 197 35.40 -10.63 -15.42
CA ASP A 197 35.13 -11.09 -16.79
C ASP A 197 34.19 -12.33 -16.83
N GLY A 198 33.30 -12.50 -15.84
CA GLY A 198 32.23 -13.49 -15.84
C GLY A 198 32.63 -14.97 -15.60
N GLU A 199 33.92 -15.30 -15.50
CA GLU A 199 34.38 -16.71 -15.48
C GLU A 199 34.22 -17.45 -14.13
N ASP A 200 33.92 -16.76 -13.02
CA ASP A 200 33.88 -17.36 -11.66
C ASP A 200 32.63 -16.96 -10.85
N PHE A 201 31.50 -16.70 -11.53
CA PHE A 201 30.26 -16.28 -10.88
C PHE A 201 29.47 -17.45 -10.27
N ASP A 202 29.55 -17.58 -8.95
CA ASP A 202 28.67 -18.47 -8.19
C ASP A 202 27.26 -17.85 -8.08
N THR A 203 26.38 -18.31 -8.97
CA THR A 203 24.97 -17.88 -9.01
C THR A 203 24.23 -18.22 -7.73
N ASP A 204 24.53 -19.37 -7.11
CA ASP A 204 23.84 -19.81 -5.90
C ASP A 204 24.21 -18.92 -4.72
N GLU A 205 25.49 -18.55 -4.59
CA GLU A 205 25.95 -17.61 -3.56
C GLU A 205 25.39 -16.20 -3.78
N ALA A 206 25.31 -15.72 -5.02
CA ALA A 206 24.70 -14.42 -5.32
C ALA A 206 23.20 -14.40 -4.99
N VAL A 207 22.48 -15.48 -5.32
CA VAL A 207 21.05 -15.64 -4.94
C VAL A 207 20.91 -15.69 -3.42
N ALA A 208 21.80 -16.41 -2.72
CA ALA A 208 21.81 -16.47 -1.26
C ALA A 208 22.08 -15.09 -0.64
N GLU A 209 22.99 -14.31 -1.21
CA GLU A 209 23.26 -12.92 -0.80
C GLU A 209 22.04 -12.03 -0.98
N PHE A 210 21.42 -12.08 -2.16
CA PHE A 210 20.20 -11.33 -2.46
C PHE A 210 19.08 -11.65 -1.44
N CYS A 211 18.88 -12.94 -1.14
CA CYS A 211 17.90 -13.38 -0.15
C CYS A 211 18.26 -12.95 1.28
N ARG A 212 19.55 -12.94 1.63
CA ARG A 212 20.05 -12.44 2.92
C ARG A 212 19.80 -10.94 3.07
N ALA A 213 20.06 -10.15 2.03
CA ALA A 213 19.81 -8.70 2.02
C ALA A 213 18.31 -8.37 2.16
N LEU A 214 17.43 -9.08 1.45
CA LEU A 214 15.97 -8.86 1.55
C LEU A 214 15.45 -9.01 3.00
N ARG A 215 15.91 -10.04 3.72
CA ARG A 215 15.50 -10.29 5.11
C ARG A 215 15.87 -9.15 6.07
N ARG A 216 16.88 -8.33 5.74
CA ARG A 216 17.29 -7.18 6.57
C ARG A 216 16.20 -6.11 6.67
N TYR A 217 15.32 -6.02 5.67
CA TYR A 217 14.24 -5.03 5.66
C TYR A 217 13.11 -5.34 6.65
N GLU A 218 13.02 -6.56 7.17
CA GLU A 218 12.01 -6.93 8.15
C GLU A 218 12.13 -6.09 9.44
N GLY A 219 10.98 -5.70 9.99
CA GLY A 219 10.90 -4.81 11.15
C GLY A 219 10.44 -3.40 10.81
N VAL A 220 10.84 -2.44 11.65
CA VAL A 220 10.41 -1.04 11.54
C VAL A 220 11.62 -0.15 11.35
N HIS A 221 11.77 0.37 10.14
CA HIS A 221 12.92 1.19 9.72
C HIS A 221 12.48 2.54 9.17
N ASP A 222 13.42 3.46 9.04
CA ASP A 222 13.22 4.72 8.33
C ASP A 222 13.69 4.55 6.88
N PHE A 223 12.74 4.52 5.94
CA PHE A 223 13.01 4.24 4.53
C PHE A 223 13.32 5.52 3.73
N HIS A 224 13.93 6.54 4.35
CA HIS A 224 14.23 7.82 3.69
C HIS A 224 15.15 7.70 2.46
N ASN A 225 16.06 6.73 2.44
CA ASN A 225 16.89 6.42 1.26
C ASN A 225 16.14 5.59 0.19
N PHE A 226 14.98 5.03 0.52
CA PHE A 226 14.22 4.11 -0.33
C PHE A 226 12.95 4.79 -0.89
N THR A 227 13.06 6.01 -1.39
CA THR A 227 11.94 6.71 -2.07
C THR A 227 12.46 7.85 -2.96
N ARG A 228 11.71 8.25 -4.01
CA ARG A 228 12.10 9.34 -4.95
C ARG A 228 11.74 10.75 -4.49
N SER A 229 10.71 10.95 -3.67
CA SER A 229 10.25 12.29 -3.24
C SER A 229 11.17 12.95 -2.19
N ARG A 230 12.49 12.79 -2.37
CA ARG A 230 13.58 13.15 -1.46
C ARG A 230 13.75 14.65 -1.34
N SER A 231 13.72 15.40 -2.46
CA SER A 231 14.02 16.84 -2.46
C SER A 231 12.75 17.71 -2.46
N TYR A 232 11.72 17.35 -3.23
CA TYR A 232 10.47 18.11 -3.33
C TYR A 232 9.79 18.33 -1.97
N PHE A 233 9.75 17.30 -1.11
CA PHE A 233 9.13 17.44 0.21
C PHE A 233 9.87 18.43 1.12
N TYR A 234 11.20 18.37 1.20
CA TYR A 234 11.96 19.33 2.01
C TYR A 234 11.93 20.73 1.39
N LYS A 235 11.97 20.86 0.06
CA LYS A 235 11.77 22.12 -0.67
C LYS A 235 10.38 22.71 -0.34
N MET A 236 9.32 21.91 -0.32
CA MET A 236 7.96 22.32 0.06
C MET A 236 7.84 22.66 1.55
N GLN A 237 8.48 21.89 2.44
CA GLN A 237 8.49 22.18 3.86
C GLN A 237 9.26 23.48 4.17
N ALA A 238 10.38 23.72 3.49
CA ALA A 238 11.12 24.97 3.56
C ALA A 238 10.28 26.16 3.06
N LYS A 239 9.56 26.00 1.94
CA LYS A 239 8.59 27.00 1.45
C LYS A 239 7.47 27.26 2.46
N ARG A 240 6.87 26.22 3.06
CA ARG A 240 5.83 26.36 4.10
C ARG A 240 6.36 27.05 5.36
N LYS A 241 7.59 26.72 5.79
CA LYS A 241 8.25 27.41 6.92
C LYS A 241 8.53 28.87 6.59
N HIS A 242 9.02 29.16 5.39
CA HIS A 242 9.26 30.53 4.94
C HIS A 242 7.96 31.33 4.87
N TYR A 243 6.87 30.74 4.35
CA TYR A 243 5.55 31.35 4.36
C TYR A 243 5.05 31.61 5.78
N ARG A 244 5.16 30.64 6.70
CA ARG A 244 4.81 30.83 8.12
C ARG A 244 5.67 31.89 8.81
N ALA A 245 6.96 31.94 8.52
CA ALA A 245 7.87 32.94 9.08
C ALA A 245 7.58 34.35 8.54
N ASN A 246 7.23 34.48 7.26
CA ASN A 246 6.78 35.74 6.68
C ASN A 246 5.40 36.15 7.22
N TYR A 247 4.50 35.19 7.44
CA TYR A 247 3.20 35.45 8.06
C TYR A 247 3.35 35.87 9.52
N GLN A 248 4.24 35.24 10.30
CA GLN A 248 4.54 35.64 11.68
C GLN A 248 5.29 36.98 11.78
N ARG A 249 6.08 37.37 10.77
CA ARG A 249 6.63 38.73 10.68
C ARG A 249 5.58 39.78 10.34
N ASN A 250 4.61 39.43 9.50
CA ASN A 250 3.53 40.34 9.10
C ASN A 250 2.37 40.38 10.13
N ALA A 251 2.21 39.33 10.95
CA ALA A 251 1.23 39.26 12.05
C ALA A 251 1.70 39.99 13.32
N ALA A 252 2.91 40.58 13.31
CA ALA A 252 3.33 41.52 14.34
C ALA A 252 2.67 42.92 14.18
N GLU A 253 1.81 43.12 13.16
CA GLU A 253 1.10 44.38 12.90
C GLU A 253 -0.44 44.26 12.91
N ASP A 254 -1.04 43.10 13.21
CA ASP A 254 -2.50 43.02 13.46
C ASP A 254 -2.87 41.78 14.31
N GLU A 255 -3.52 42.01 15.44
CA GLU A 255 -4.12 40.96 16.28
C GLU A 255 -5.43 40.48 15.65
N SER A 256 -5.48 39.23 15.17
CA SER A 256 -6.65 38.34 15.35
C SER A 256 -6.50 36.95 14.72
N ASP A 257 -7.09 36.00 15.46
CA ASP A 257 -7.58 34.65 15.15
C ASP A 257 -6.59 33.51 14.83
N ASP A 258 -6.39 32.70 15.87
CA ASP A 258 -5.96 31.30 15.83
C ASP A 258 -6.83 30.48 14.88
N VAL A 259 -6.20 29.94 13.84
CA VAL A 259 -6.75 28.80 13.10
C VAL A 259 -5.78 27.65 13.24
N ASP A 260 -6.19 26.64 14.01
CA ASP A 260 -5.53 25.35 14.12
C ASP A 260 -5.18 24.82 12.73
N ALA A 261 -3.88 24.69 12.47
CA ALA A 261 -3.36 24.03 11.28
C ALA A 261 -3.52 22.52 11.44
N GLU A 262 -4.76 22.03 11.41
CA GLU A 262 -5.03 20.61 11.20
C GLU A 262 -4.48 20.17 9.84
N ASP A 263 -4.01 18.92 9.82
CA ASP A 263 -3.41 18.21 8.70
C ASP A 263 -4.14 18.49 7.37
N VAL A 264 -3.55 19.36 6.55
CA VAL A 264 -3.85 19.38 5.11
C VAL A 264 -3.30 18.07 4.55
N GLU A 265 -4.17 17.05 4.49
CA GLU A 265 -3.94 15.79 3.78
C GLU A 265 -3.43 16.15 2.37
N ASP A 266 -2.23 15.68 2.04
CA ASP A 266 -1.54 15.98 0.79
C ASP A 266 -2.27 15.27 -0.37
N GLU A 267 -3.31 15.93 -0.89
CA GLU A 267 -3.94 15.68 -2.19
C GLU A 267 -3.21 16.42 -3.31
N SER A 268 -1.90 16.66 -3.17
CA SER A 268 -1.12 17.14 -4.31
C SER A 268 -0.95 16.00 -5.31
N ALA A 269 -1.57 16.18 -6.48
CA ALA A 269 -1.15 15.51 -7.70
C ALA A 269 0.32 15.89 -7.92
N GLU A 270 1.24 14.99 -7.54
CA GLU A 270 2.60 15.07 -8.03
C GLU A 270 2.48 14.88 -9.55
N VAL A 271 2.74 15.96 -10.29
CA VAL A 271 2.90 15.90 -11.74
C VAL A 271 4.04 14.92 -11.96
N ASP A 272 3.70 13.74 -12.44
CA ASP A 272 4.63 12.71 -12.89
C ASP A 272 5.42 13.32 -14.05
N SER A 273 6.47 14.08 -13.72
CA SER A 273 7.44 14.52 -14.71
C SER A 273 8.00 13.24 -15.30
N VAL A 274 7.90 13.08 -16.62
CA VAL A 274 8.23 11.90 -17.43
C VAL A 274 9.75 11.60 -17.42
N VAL A 275 10.45 11.95 -16.34
CA VAL A 275 11.87 11.75 -16.13
C VAL A 275 12.09 10.26 -15.92
N ASP A 276 12.68 9.63 -16.93
CA ASP A 276 13.16 8.25 -16.91
C ASP A 276 13.96 8.00 -15.62
N ASP A 277 13.59 6.94 -14.89
CA ASP A 277 14.25 6.53 -13.63
C ASP A 277 15.77 6.35 -13.82
N TYR A 278 16.19 6.00 -15.04
CA TYR A 278 17.57 5.72 -15.45
C TYR A 278 18.27 6.89 -16.15
N SER A 279 17.65 8.07 -16.24
CA SER A 279 18.31 9.25 -16.86
C SER A 279 19.34 9.90 -15.94
N GLU A 280 20.31 10.62 -16.52
CA GLU A 280 21.26 11.47 -15.77
C GLU A 280 20.56 12.62 -15.06
N GLU A 281 19.45 13.12 -15.64
CA GLU A 281 18.60 14.18 -15.07
C GLU A 281 17.71 13.69 -13.92
N SER A 282 17.83 12.43 -13.51
CA SER A 282 17.05 11.88 -12.40
C SER A 282 17.34 12.64 -11.11
N SER A 283 16.29 13.10 -10.43
CA SER A 283 16.37 13.81 -9.14
C SER A 283 17.14 13.05 -8.04
N GLN A 284 17.42 11.76 -8.26
CA GLN A 284 18.27 10.95 -7.41
C GLN A 284 19.74 11.39 -7.46
N PHE A 285 20.21 12.04 -8.53
CA PHE A 285 21.60 12.51 -8.69
C PHE A 285 21.75 14.03 -8.53
N GLU A 286 20.72 14.75 -8.07
CA GLU A 286 20.89 16.14 -7.62
C GLU A 286 21.94 16.19 -6.49
N ASP A 287 22.91 17.10 -6.62
CA ASP A 287 23.97 17.30 -5.64
C ASP A 287 23.39 17.73 -4.29
N GLU A 288 23.59 16.88 -3.28
CA GLU A 288 23.31 17.19 -1.89
C GLU A 288 24.66 17.40 -1.18
N GLU A 289 24.98 18.66 -0.85
CA GLU A 289 26.21 19.04 -0.12
C GLU A 289 26.28 18.34 1.25
N GLU A 290 25.14 18.07 1.89
CA GLU A 290 25.07 17.36 3.16
C GLU A 290 25.15 15.82 2.98
N LEU A 291 25.86 15.15 3.88
CA LEU A 291 25.96 13.67 3.95
C LEU A 291 24.91 13.02 4.84
N THR A 292 24.07 13.81 5.51
CA THR A 292 23.04 13.33 6.44
C THR A 292 21.72 14.01 6.19
N ARG A 293 20.61 13.37 6.57
CA ARG A 293 19.26 13.91 6.43
C ARG A 293 18.49 13.90 7.74
N LYS A 294 17.61 14.88 7.93
CA LYS A 294 16.66 14.84 9.06
C LYS A 294 15.65 13.71 8.87
N LEU A 295 15.62 12.77 9.82
CA LEU A 295 14.64 11.69 9.85
C LEU A 295 13.22 12.21 10.08
N LEU A 296 12.24 11.59 9.41
CA LEU A 296 10.84 12.00 9.45
C LEU A 296 9.94 10.80 9.77
N LEU A 297 8.99 10.99 10.68
CA LEU A 297 8.00 9.97 11.02
C LEU A 297 7.25 9.43 9.79
N ARG A 298 7.04 10.27 8.76
CA ARG A 298 6.40 9.87 7.50
C ARG A 298 7.22 8.89 6.66
N HIS A 299 8.52 8.70 6.91
CA HIS A 299 9.36 7.70 6.23
C HIS A 299 9.47 6.39 6.98
N ARG A 300 9.03 6.37 8.25
CA ARG A 300 9.03 5.16 9.06
C ARG A 300 8.00 4.16 8.53
N ARG A 301 8.43 2.93 8.22
CA ARG A 301 7.57 1.87 7.68
C ARG A 301 7.80 0.56 8.40
N SER A 302 6.75 -0.27 8.42
CA SER A 302 6.74 -1.60 9.01
C SER A 302 6.68 -2.64 7.90
N ILE A 303 7.72 -3.46 7.81
CA ILE A 303 7.79 -4.63 6.94
C ILE A 303 7.67 -5.86 7.85
N TYR A 304 6.69 -6.70 7.57
CA TYR A 304 6.39 -7.89 8.36
C TYR A 304 7.11 -9.13 7.84
N SER A 305 7.26 -9.21 6.52
CA SER A 305 8.05 -10.26 5.87
C SER A 305 8.63 -9.72 4.57
N CYS A 306 9.88 -10.09 4.28
CA CYS A 306 10.54 -9.81 3.02
C CYS A 306 11.47 -10.97 2.67
N SER A 307 11.11 -11.72 1.63
CA SER A 307 11.83 -12.94 1.23
C SER A 307 12.05 -12.97 -0.27
N GLY A 308 13.09 -13.69 -0.69
CA GLY A 308 13.43 -13.94 -2.08
C GLY A 308 13.56 -15.44 -2.34
N THR A 309 13.21 -15.87 -3.54
CA THR A 309 13.36 -17.25 -4.02
C THR A 309 13.71 -17.25 -5.51
N LEU A 310 14.56 -18.17 -5.93
CA LEU A 310 14.73 -18.47 -7.35
C LEU A 310 13.58 -19.36 -7.82
N VAL A 311 12.89 -18.95 -8.88
CA VAL A 311 11.88 -19.74 -9.59
C VAL A 311 12.54 -20.25 -10.87
N PRO A 312 12.87 -21.54 -10.98
CA PRO A 312 13.62 -22.08 -12.12
C PRO A 312 12.88 -21.96 -13.46
N ASP A 313 11.55 -22.03 -13.42
CA ASP A 313 10.69 -21.90 -14.59
C ASP A 313 9.54 -20.93 -14.27
N PHE A 314 9.70 -19.70 -14.77
CA PHE A 314 8.64 -18.70 -14.82
C PHE A 314 8.40 -18.34 -16.27
N CYS A 315 7.38 -18.96 -16.88
CA CYS A 315 7.05 -18.81 -18.30
C CYS A 315 8.21 -19.19 -19.25
N GLY A 316 9.02 -20.20 -18.89
CA GLY A 316 10.11 -20.72 -19.71
C GLY A 316 11.52 -20.21 -19.33
N GLU A 317 11.63 -19.25 -18.41
CA GLU A 317 12.92 -18.67 -18.01
C GLU A 317 13.07 -18.56 -16.47
N PRO A 318 14.29 -18.68 -15.94
CA PRO A 318 14.53 -18.55 -14.51
C PRO A 318 14.37 -17.10 -14.03
N HIS A 319 13.58 -16.92 -12.98
CA HIS A 319 13.29 -15.61 -12.40
C HIS A 319 13.54 -15.58 -10.88
N LEU A 320 14.06 -14.47 -10.39
CA LEU A 320 13.99 -14.12 -8.98
C LEU A 320 12.58 -13.65 -8.66
N ARG A 321 11.96 -14.27 -7.65
CA ARG A 321 10.70 -13.83 -7.06
C ARG A 321 10.98 -13.26 -5.67
N VAL A 322 10.56 -12.03 -5.46
CA VAL A 322 10.56 -11.38 -4.14
C VAL A 322 9.13 -11.32 -3.64
N HIS A 323 8.93 -11.65 -2.37
CA HIS A 323 7.65 -11.54 -1.69
C HIS A 323 7.77 -10.62 -0.48
N ILE A 324 6.88 -9.62 -0.38
CA ILE A 324 6.95 -8.56 0.62
C ILE A 324 5.57 -8.31 1.21
N VAL A 325 5.50 -8.35 2.55
CA VAL A 325 4.30 -7.99 3.32
C VAL A 325 4.61 -6.79 4.18
N GLY A 326 3.88 -5.69 4.00
CA GLY A 326 4.09 -4.46 4.74
C GLY A 326 2.79 -3.74 5.10
N GLN A 327 2.88 -2.82 6.06
CA GLN A 327 1.72 -2.03 6.48
C GLN A 327 1.34 -0.97 5.42
N ALA A 328 2.34 -0.26 4.92
CA ALA A 328 2.24 0.80 3.92
C ALA A 328 3.62 0.94 3.26
N PHE A 329 3.67 1.57 2.08
CA PHE A 329 4.90 1.78 1.34
C PHE A 329 5.00 3.25 0.90
N LEU A 330 6.23 3.78 0.82
CA LEU A 330 6.55 5.05 0.17
C LEU A 330 6.56 4.87 -1.35
N LEU A 331 6.54 5.98 -2.09
CA LEU A 331 6.73 6.00 -3.53
C LEU A 331 8.06 5.29 -3.88
N ASN A 332 8.03 4.34 -4.82
CA ASN A 332 9.17 3.51 -5.23
C ASN A 332 9.87 2.68 -4.15
N GLN A 333 9.34 2.58 -2.92
CA GLN A 333 10.03 1.90 -1.82
C GLN A 333 10.39 0.46 -2.12
N ILE A 334 9.43 -0.31 -2.65
CA ILE A 334 9.65 -1.72 -2.95
C ILE A 334 10.71 -1.90 -4.02
N ARG A 335 10.66 -1.07 -5.08
CA ARG A 335 11.64 -1.07 -6.16
C ARG A 335 13.03 -0.71 -5.65
N CYS A 336 13.14 0.24 -4.71
CA CYS A 336 14.41 0.55 -4.03
C CYS A 336 14.89 -0.61 -3.16
N MET A 337 13.98 -1.31 -2.47
CA MET A 337 14.34 -2.46 -1.64
C MET A 337 14.93 -3.59 -2.48
N VAL A 338 14.28 -3.91 -3.60
CA VAL A 338 14.75 -4.90 -4.58
C VAL A 338 16.09 -4.45 -5.18
N GLY A 339 16.18 -3.21 -5.65
CA GLY A 339 17.41 -2.67 -6.22
C GLY A 339 18.58 -2.67 -5.24
N GLY A 340 18.37 -2.24 -3.99
CA GLY A 340 19.40 -2.29 -2.95
C GLY A 340 19.89 -3.71 -2.64
N ALA A 341 18.97 -4.68 -2.61
CA ALA A 341 19.36 -6.08 -2.43
C ALA A 341 20.16 -6.62 -3.63
N LEU A 342 19.80 -6.24 -4.86
CA LEU A 342 20.57 -6.56 -6.06
C LEU A 342 21.96 -5.92 -6.03
N ALA A 343 22.07 -4.65 -5.62
CA ALA A 343 23.35 -3.95 -5.53
C ALA A 343 24.33 -4.66 -4.58
N VAL A 344 23.84 -5.16 -3.44
CA VAL A 344 24.67 -5.96 -2.52
C VAL A 344 25.10 -7.28 -3.16
N ALA A 345 24.15 -7.99 -3.79
CA ALA A 345 24.42 -9.30 -4.40
C ALA A 345 25.34 -9.21 -5.63
N THR A 346 25.35 -8.08 -6.34
CA THR A 346 26.18 -7.78 -7.51
C THR A 346 27.48 -7.04 -7.16
N LYS A 347 27.76 -6.85 -5.87
CA LYS A 347 28.93 -6.12 -5.33
C LYS A 347 28.99 -4.62 -5.67
N GLY A 348 27.92 -4.04 -6.21
CA GLY A 348 27.77 -2.59 -6.41
C GLY A 348 27.45 -1.81 -5.12
N MET A 349 27.22 -2.49 -4.00
CA MET A 349 27.04 -1.87 -2.68
C MET A 349 27.60 -2.79 -1.59
N SER A 350 28.43 -2.26 -0.70
CA SER A 350 28.92 -3.02 0.46
C SER A 350 27.80 -3.25 1.49
N ARG A 351 27.96 -4.28 2.33
CA ARG A 351 27.03 -4.55 3.43
C ARG A 351 26.93 -3.37 4.41
N VAL A 352 28.03 -2.66 4.61
CA VAL A 352 28.11 -1.50 5.51
C VAL A 352 27.28 -0.34 4.97
N GLU A 353 27.41 -0.03 3.67
CA GLU A 353 26.60 1.00 3.01
C GLU A 353 25.11 0.63 3.02
N PHE A 354 24.79 -0.64 2.78
CA PHE A 354 23.42 -1.13 2.82
C PHE A 354 22.80 -0.98 4.21
N ASP A 355 23.50 -1.40 5.26
CA ASP A 355 23.03 -1.24 6.64
C ASP A 355 22.96 0.25 7.02
N ALA A 356 23.92 1.07 6.57
CA ALA A 356 23.87 2.52 6.77
C ALA A 356 22.65 3.15 6.08
N ALA A 357 22.32 2.73 4.87
CA ALA A 357 21.17 3.20 4.10
C ALA A 357 19.84 2.96 4.83
N LEU A 358 19.74 1.81 5.52
CA LEU A 358 18.53 1.37 6.21
C LEU A 358 18.42 1.87 7.65
N LEU A 359 19.54 1.92 8.37
CA LEU A 359 19.54 2.09 9.82
C LEU A 359 19.92 3.50 10.27
N THR A 360 20.61 4.28 9.44
CA THR A 360 21.15 5.59 9.82
C THR A 360 20.43 6.73 9.10
N ASN A 361 20.82 7.96 9.44
CA ASN A 361 20.40 9.15 8.72
C ASN A 361 21.38 9.57 7.61
N ARG A 362 22.38 8.74 7.27
CA ARG A 362 23.30 8.99 6.16
C ARG A 362 22.58 8.89 4.83
N ILE A 363 22.94 9.77 3.91
CA ILE A 363 22.40 9.75 2.55
C ILE A 363 23.19 8.73 1.74
N VAL A 364 22.55 7.60 1.43
CA VAL A 364 23.12 6.53 0.61
C VAL A 364 22.27 6.41 -0.65
N ARG A 365 22.91 6.37 -1.82
CA ARG A 365 22.20 6.20 -3.09
C ARG A 365 21.85 4.72 -3.27
N VAL A 366 20.56 4.42 -3.24
CA VAL A 366 20.01 3.07 -3.43
C VAL A 366 19.37 2.98 -4.82
N PRO A 367 19.72 2.00 -5.67
CA PRO A 367 19.14 1.87 -7.00
C PRO A 367 17.67 1.46 -6.92
N ILE A 368 16.89 1.88 -7.92
CA ILE A 368 15.47 1.62 -8.09
C ILE A 368 15.33 0.56 -9.16
N ALA A 369 14.88 -0.65 -8.81
CA ALA A 369 14.60 -1.69 -9.79
C ALA A 369 13.51 -1.24 -10.79
N PRO A 370 13.40 -1.85 -11.98
CA PRO A 370 12.30 -1.60 -12.93
C PRO A 370 10.88 -1.74 -12.31
N ALA A 371 9.84 -1.24 -12.97
CA ALA A 371 8.47 -1.26 -12.42
C ALA A 371 7.68 -2.51 -12.86
N GLU A 372 8.05 -3.08 -14.00
CA GLU A 372 7.34 -4.13 -14.74
C GLU A 372 7.25 -5.44 -13.95
N GLY A 373 8.25 -5.73 -13.12
CA GLY A 373 8.22 -6.91 -12.25
C GLY A 373 7.23 -6.82 -11.09
N LEU A 374 6.73 -5.63 -10.75
CA LEU A 374 6.02 -5.38 -9.50
C LEU A 374 4.52 -5.66 -9.61
N VAL A 375 4.01 -6.47 -8.67
CA VAL A 375 2.59 -6.84 -8.57
C VAL A 375 2.07 -6.59 -7.15
N LEU A 376 1.01 -5.80 -7.01
CA LEU A 376 0.21 -5.78 -5.78
C LEU A 376 -0.61 -7.08 -5.70
N LEU A 377 -0.21 -8.01 -4.85
CA LEU A 377 -0.83 -9.32 -4.72
C LEU A 377 -2.15 -9.27 -3.95
N SER A 378 -2.16 -8.58 -2.81
CA SER A 378 -3.33 -8.52 -1.93
C SER A 378 -3.39 -7.24 -1.08
N SER A 379 -4.61 -6.86 -0.69
CA SER A 379 -4.89 -5.76 0.24
C SER A 379 -5.76 -6.29 1.39
N SER A 380 -5.23 -6.30 2.60
CA SER A 380 -5.95 -6.82 3.78
C SER A 380 -6.67 -5.72 4.55
N PHE A 381 -7.83 -6.07 5.09
CA PHE A 381 -8.68 -5.26 5.96
C PHE A 381 -8.93 -6.03 7.25
N GLY A 382 -9.20 -5.35 8.38
CA GLY A 382 -9.50 -6.05 9.65
C GLY A 382 -8.78 -5.58 10.92
N GLY A 383 -8.24 -4.35 10.93
CA GLY A 383 -7.61 -3.74 12.12
C GLY A 383 -8.61 -3.02 13.05
N LYS A 384 -8.53 -1.68 13.13
CA LYS A 384 -9.41 -0.85 13.99
C LYS A 384 -10.91 -1.00 13.68
N SER A 385 -11.25 -1.37 12.45
CA SER A 385 -12.63 -1.62 12.01
C SER A 385 -12.79 -3.11 11.71
N HIS A 386 -13.75 -3.75 12.36
CA HIS A 386 -14.05 -5.18 12.29
C HIS A 386 -15.20 -5.48 11.32
N THR A 387 -15.45 -4.58 10.36
CA THR A 387 -16.64 -4.62 9.49
C THR A 387 -16.37 -5.18 8.10
N VAL A 388 -15.11 -5.28 7.69
CA VAL A 388 -14.72 -5.75 6.36
C VAL A 388 -13.41 -6.53 6.44
N SER A 389 -13.33 -7.66 5.77
CA SER A 389 -12.12 -8.44 5.52
C SER A 389 -12.06 -8.86 4.05
N LEU A 390 -10.85 -9.11 3.52
CA LEU A 390 -10.73 -9.63 2.16
C LEU A 390 -11.26 -11.07 2.08
N TYR A 391 -10.81 -11.91 3.02
CA TYR A 391 -11.23 -13.31 3.21
C TYR A 391 -11.85 -13.51 4.59
N GLU A 392 -12.44 -14.67 4.84
CA GLU A 392 -12.87 -15.04 6.20
C GLU A 392 -11.67 -15.01 7.16
N ASP A 393 -11.86 -14.38 8.32
CA ASP A 393 -10.81 -14.12 9.29
C ASP A 393 -11.38 -14.21 10.74
N PRO A 394 -10.55 -14.03 11.79
CA PRO A 394 -11.06 -14.02 13.16
C PRO A 394 -12.12 -12.95 13.47
N ASN A 395 -12.23 -11.87 12.67
CA ASN A 395 -13.30 -10.87 12.80
C ASN A 395 -14.64 -11.41 12.28
N THR A 396 -14.62 -12.34 11.32
CA THR A 396 -15.82 -13.01 10.81
C THR A 396 -16.54 -13.76 11.94
N GLU A 397 -15.79 -14.54 12.74
CA GLU A 397 -16.35 -15.24 13.91
C GLU A 397 -16.85 -14.27 14.99
N LEU A 398 -16.12 -13.17 15.23
CA LEU A 398 -16.53 -12.16 16.20
C LEU A 398 -17.88 -11.51 15.83
N ALA A 399 -18.14 -11.32 14.53
CA ALA A 399 -19.39 -10.73 14.06
C ALA A 399 -20.59 -11.66 14.25
N LYS A 400 -20.40 -12.99 14.17
CA LYS A 400 -21.45 -13.96 14.49
C LYS A 400 -21.90 -13.87 15.95
N GLU A 401 -20.98 -13.57 16.86
CA GLU A 401 -21.25 -13.42 18.30
C GLU A 401 -21.90 -12.06 18.63
N ARG A 402 -21.70 -11.04 17.79
CA ARG A 402 -22.20 -9.67 17.98
C ARG A 402 -23.24 -9.30 16.93
N LYS A 403 -24.52 -9.45 17.28
CA LYS A 403 -25.66 -9.11 16.41
C LYS A 403 -25.69 -7.65 15.94
N ASP A 404 -25.01 -6.74 16.63
CA ASP A 404 -24.92 -5.32 16.28
C ASP A 404 -23.82 -5.02 15.22
N VAL A 405 -23.00 -6.00 14.87
CA VAL A 405 -21.92 -5.87 13.89
C VAL A 405 -22.28 -6.58 12.61
N VAL A 406 -22.34 -5.82 11.51
CA VAL A 406 -22.36 -6.39 10.17
C VAL A 406 -20.93 -6.46 9.65
N HIS A 407 -20.44 -7.69 9.46
CA HIS A 407 -19.15 -7.96 8.84
C HIS A 407 -19.34 -8.40 7.38
N ARG A 408 -18.42 -8.00 6.50
CA ARG A 408 -18.49 -8.23 5.06
C ARG A 408 -17.17 -8.82 4.57
N VAL A 409 -17.24 -10.01 4.00
CA VAL A 409 -16.12 -10.66 3.33
C VAL A 409 -16.14 -10.24 1.85
N LEU A 410 -15.00 -9.79 1.32
CA LEU A 410 -14.92 -9.23 -0.03
C LEU A 410 -14.65 -10.28 -1.11
N LEU A 411 -14.10 -11.45 -0.80
CA LEU A 411 -13.89 -12.54 -1.76
C LEU A 411 -14.42 -13.86 -1.20
N SER A 412 -15.26 -14.53 -1.99
CA SER A 412 -15.57 -15.94 -1.80
C SER A 412 -14.44 -16.80 -2.36
N ARG A 413 -14.41 -18.08 -2.01
CA ARG A 413 -13.43 -19.04 -2.55
C ARG A 413 -13.43 -19.10 -4.08
N LYS A 414 -14.60 -18.98 -4.72
CA LYS A 414 -14.72 -19.00 -6.18
C LYS A 414 -14.12 -17.74 -6.81
N GLU A 415 -14.40 -16.56 -6.23
CA GLU A 415 -13.87 -15.30 -6.74
C GLU A 415 -12.36 -15.17 -6.49
N ASP A 416 -11.82 -15.78 -5.42
CA ASP A 416 -10.37 -15.91 -5.20
C ASP A 416 -9.72 -16.75 -6.30
N GLU A 417 -10.36 -17.85 -6.72
CA GLU A 417 -9.85 -18.68 -7.81
C GLU A 417 -9.84 -17.93 -9.16
N GLU A 418 -10.91 -17.21 -9.48
CA GLU A 418 -10.96 -16.33 -10.67
C GLU A 418 -9.85 -15.27 -10.65
N MET A 419 -9.53 -14.73 -9.47
CA MET A 419 -8.46 -13.76 -9.28
C MET A 419 -7.06 -14.38 -9.46
N ARG A 420 -6.84 -15.59 -8.95
CA ARG A 420 -5.60 -16.34 -9.16
C ARG A 420 -5.39 -16.65 -10.64
N GLN A 421 -6.42 -17.14 -11.31
CA GLN A 421 -6.38 -17.42 -12.73
C GLN A 421 -6.06 -16.16 -13.55
N PHE A 422 -6.70 -15.03 -13.25
CA PHE A 422 -6.37 -13.76 -13.90
C PHE A 422 -4.90 -13.37 -13.71
N ARG A 423 -4.36 -13.56 -12.51
CA ARG A 423 -2.96 -13.26 -12.22
C ARG A 423 -2.00 -14.14 -13.04
N GLU A 424 -2.27 -15.44 -13.11
CA GLU A 424 -1.42 -16.39 -13.85
C GLU A 424 -1.53 -16.23 -15.37
N GLU A 425 -2.74 -16.07 -15.88
CA GLU A 425 -3.01 -16.06 -17.32
C GLU A 425 -2.81 -14.69 -17.98
N VAL A 426 -2.88 -13.60 -17.21
CA VAL A 426 -2.81 -12.23 -17.74
C VAL A 426 -1.57 -11.52 -17.22
N ILE A 427 -1.43 -11.39 -15.89
CA ILE A 427 -0.36 -10.56 -15.29
C ILE A 427 1.00 -11.22 -15.48
N TYR A 428 1.18 -12.48 -15.04
CA TYR A 428 2.49 -13.13 -15.07
C TYR A 428 3.02 -13.37 -16.48
N LYS A 429 2.13 -13.71 -17.43
CA LYS A 429 2.51 -13.82 -18.86
C LYS A 429 2.97 -12.49 -19.44
N GLU A 430 2.33 -11.38 -19.05
CA GLU A 430 2.78 -10.06 -19.46
C GLU A 430 4.14 -9.70 -18.85
N ILE A 431 4.33 -9.95 -17.56
CA ILE A 431 5.61 -9.68 -16.90
C ILE A 431 6.74 -10.40 -17.62
N SER A 432 6.58 -11.69 -17.89
CA SER A 432 7.57 -12.48 -18.64
C SER A 432 7.88 -11.88 -20.02
N ARG A 433 6.87 -11.39 -20.75
CA ARG A 433 7.04 -10.76 -22.08
C ARG A 433 7.61 -9.35 -22.04
N SER A 434 7.42 -8.63 -20.94
CA SER A 434 7.74 -7.20 -20.83
C SER A 434 9.24 -6.92 -20.68
N TRP A 435 10.05 -7.94 -20.42
CA TRP A 435 11.50 -7.82 -20.26
C TRP A 435 12.20 -7.80 -21.63
N ASP A 436 12.28 -6.63 -22.25
CA ASP A 436 13.29 -6.40 -23.30
C ASP A 436 14.68 -6.46 -22.65
N MET A 437 15.33 -7.62 -22.73
CA MET A 437 16.51 -7.92 -21.94
C MET A 437 17.71 -7.06 -22.33
N GLU A 438 17.92 -6.77 -23.61
CA GLU A 438 19.15 -6.11 -24.07
C GLU A 438 19.18 -4.64 -23.62
N GLU A 439 18.16 -3.86 -24.03
CA GLU A 439 18.10 -2.43 -23.69
C GLU A 439 17.96 -2.19 -22.18
N LYS A 440 17.14 -2.99 -21.48
CA LYS A 440 16.92 -2.80 -20.03
C LYS A 440 18.12 -3.18 -19.21
N MET A 441 18.84 -4.24 -19.58
CA MET A 441 20.03 -4.66 -18.85
C MET A 441 21.14 -3.63 -18.97
N ASP A 442 21.37 -3.07 -20.15
CA ASP A 442 22.40 -2.05 -20.35
C ASP A 442 22.09 -0.77 -19.56
N ARG A 443 20.83 -0.31 -19.60
CA ARG A 443 20.37 0.82 -18.77
C ARG A 443 20.51 0.52 -17.28
N TRP A 444 20.17 -0.69 -16.84
CA TRP A 444 20.27 -1.13 -15.46
C TRP A 444 21.72 -1.14 -14.97
N ARG A 445 22.65 -1.71 -15.75
CA ARG A 445 24.08 -1.74 -15.44
C ARG A 445 24.67 -0.35 -15.31
N ALA A 446 24.46 0.50 -16.33
CA ALA A 446 24.95 1.88 -16.31
C ALA A 446 24.41 2.65 -15.09
N TYR A 447 23.15 2.41 -14.72
CA TYR A 447 22.56 3.02 -13.54
C TYR A 447 23.10 2.48 -12.21
N LEU A 448 23.37 1.18 -12.12
CA LEU A 448 24.04 0.55 -10.97
C LEU A 448 25.43 1.15 -10.76
N GLU A 449 26.21 1.29 -11.83
CA GLU A 449 27.55 1.86 -11.81
C GLU A 449 27.53 3.31 -11.31
N ARG A 450 26.62 4.15 -11.82
CA ARG A 450 26.45 5.53 -11.29
C ARG A 450 26.03 5.57 -9.82
N CYS A 451 25.22 4.61 -9.37
CA CYS A 451 24.87 4.52 -7.95
C CYS A 451 26.08 4.16 -7.09
N TYR A 452 26.96 3.30 -7.60
CA TYR A 452 28.22 2.92 -6.95
C TYR A 452 29.18 4.11 -6.87
N GLU A 453 29.46 4.77 -7.99
CA GLU A 453 30.30 5.97 -8.05
C GLU A 453 29.81 7.07 -7.10
N ALA A 454 28.50 7.32 -7.05
CA ALA A 454 27.92 8.33 -6.16
C ALA A 454 28.09 8.01 -4.66
N ASN A 455 28.34 6.74 -4.32
CA ASN A 455 28.59 6.28 -2.95
C ASN A 455 30.08 6.24 -2.60
N GLU A 456 31.03 6.37 -3.54
CA GLU A 456 32.48 6.37 -3.25
C GLU A 456 32.90 7.47 -2.26
N ARG A 457 32.13 8.55 -2.18
CA ARG A 457 32.32 9.61 -1.17
C ARG A 457 32.08 9.15 0.27
N LEU A 458 31.49 7.98 0.49
CA LEU A 458 31.16 7.45 1.81
C LEU A 458 32.36 6.69 2.40
N ASN A 459 32.80 7.10 3.59
CA ASN A 459 33.86 6.40 4.31
C ASN A 459 33.29 5.19 5.07
N GLN A 460 33.74 3.98 4.73
CA GLN A 460 33.25 2.73 5.35
C GLN A 460 33.55 2.62 6.85
N ASP A 461 34.70 3.13 7.31
CA ASP A 461 35.06 3.11 8.73
C ASP A 461 34.16 4.04 9.54
N GLU A 462 33.86 5.23 9.01
CA GLU A 462 32.91 6.17 9.62
C GLU A 462 31.50 5.58 9.69
N LEU A 463 31.04 4.94 8.61
CA LEU A 463 29.72 4.28 8.60
C LEU A 463 29.67 3.15 9.63
N SER A 464 30.72 2.34 9.71
CA SER A 464 30.83 1.24 10.68
C SER A 464 30.79 1.75 12.12
N ALA A 465 31.49 2.85 12.42
CA ALA A 465 31.47 3.47 13.74
C ALA A 465 30.06 3.95 14.12
N VAL A 466 29.36 4.65 13.21
CA VAL A 466 27.98 5.11 13.43
C VAL A 466 27.03 3.93 13.66
N LEU A 467 27.13 2.88 12.85
CA LEU A 467 26.31 1.68 12.99
C LEU A 467 26.54 0.99 14.36
N TYR A 468 27.78 0.91 14.80
CA TYR A 468 28.14 0.36 16.11
C TYR A 468 27.52 1.16 17.26
N GLU A 469 27.63 2.49 17.25
CA GLU A 469 27.01 3.36 18.25
C GLU A 469 25.49 3.18 18.31
N MET A 470 24.83 3.07 17.15
CA MET A 470 23.40 2.82 17.07
C MET A 470 23.00 1.46 17.64
N ASP A 471 23.80 0.42 17.42
CA ASP A 471 23.55 -0.90 17.99
C ASP A 471 23.68 -0.88 19.52
N GLN A 472 24.71 -0.23 20.06
CA GLN A 472 24.85 -0.04 21.52
C GLN A 472 23.66 0.72 22.12
N ALA A 473 23.17 1.78 21.46
CA ALA A 473 22.01 2.53 21.91
C ALA A 473 20.71 1.69 21.87
N LYS A 474 20.53 0.86 20.84
CA LYS A 474 19.41 -0.08 20.74
C LYS A 474 19.46 -1.13 21.85
N LEU A 475 20.64 -1.68 22.12
CA LEU A 475 20.86 -2.66 23.18
C LEU A 475 20.56 -2.05 24.57
N ALA A 476 21.06 -0.84 24.85
CA ALA A 476 20.75 -0.11 26.09
C ALA A 476 19.24 0.12 26.26
N THR A 477 18.54 0.51 25.19
CA THR A 477 17.08 0.70 25.20
C THR A 477 16.34 -0.62 25.44
N LYS A 478 16.79 -1.72 24.82
CA LYS A 478 16.24 -3.07 25.02
C LYS A 478 16.38 -3.48 26.50
N ASN A 479 17.57 -3.35 27.06
CA ASN A 479 17.85 -3.69 28.46
C ASN A 479 17.01 -2.86 29.43
N LYS A 480 16.85 -1.56 29.18
CA LYS A 480 15.97 -0.69 29.98
C LYS A 480 14.50 -1.13 29.93
N ASN A 481 13.99 -1.50 28.75
CA ASN A 481 12.61 -1.99 28.62
C ASN A 481 12.41 -3.34 29.31
N GLN A 482 13.42 -4.22 29.22
CA GLN A 482 13.39 -5.52 29.89
C GLN A 482 13.37 -5.35 31.41
N ALA A 483 14.27 -4.53 31.96
CA ALA A 483 14.29 -4.21 33.38
C ALA A 483 12.96 -3.61 33.87
N HIS A 484 12.30 -2.77 33.06
CA HIS A 484 10.98 -2.24 33.40
C HIS A 484 9.89 -3.33 33.47
N VAL A 485 9.92 -4.31 32.56
CA VAL A 485 8.99 -5.45 32.57
C VAL A 485 9.25 -6.36 33.75
N GLU A 486 10.52 -6.64 34.06
CA GLU A 486 10.94 -7.45 35.22
C GLU A 486 10.53 -6.79 36.54
N GLN A 487 10.75 -5.49 36.70
CA GLN A 487 10.30 -4.72 37.86
C GLN A 487 8.79 -4.81 38.06
N ASN A 488 8.00 -4.65 36.97
CA ASN A 488 6.56 -4.80 37.03
C ASN A 488 6.17 -6.23 37.49
N ARG A 489 6.82 -7.27 36.96
CA ARG A 489 6.58 -8.66 37.36
C ARG A 489 6.90 -8.89 38.84
N PHE A 490 8.00 -8.36 39.35
CA PHE A 490 8.37 -8.41 40.77
C PHE A 490 7.33 -7.74 41.67
N GLU A 491 6.88 -6.52 41.31
CA GLU A 491 5.84 -5.81 42.08
C GLU A 491 4.51 -6.57 42.14
N LEU A 492 4.18 -7.31 41.07
CA LEU A 492 2.99 -8.16 41.06
C LEU A 492 3.13 -9.33 42.03
N THR A 493 4.31 -9.95 42.12
CA THR A 493 4.61 -11.05 43.05
C THR A 493 4.58 -10.59 44.51
N GLU A 494 5.30 -9.51 44.83
CA GLU A 494 5.47 -9.04 46.21
C GLU A 494 4.21 -8.37 46.79
N TYR A 495 3.52 -7.56 45.98
CA TYR A 495 2.46 -6.68 46.47
C TYR A 495 1.06 -7.02 45.95
N GLY A 496 0.91 -8.01 45.07
CA GLY A 496 -0.39 -8.45 44.54
C GLY A 496 -1.18 -7.36 43.80
N ARG A 497 -0.52 -6.28 43.36
CA ARG A 497 -1.18 -5.10 42.78
C ARG A 497 -1.85 -5.44 41.45
N LYS A 498 -3.18 -5.31 41.38
CA LYS A 498 -3.97 -5.60 40.15
C LYS A 498 -3.61 -4.68 38.96
N SER A 499 -3.13 -3.47 39.21
CA SER A 499 -2.78 -2.44 38.20
C SER A 499 -1.28 -2.32 37.91
N VAL A 500 -0.52 -3.40 38.06
CA VAL A 500 0.89 -3.44 37.62
C VAL A 500 0.97 -3.05 36.14
N GLY A 501 2.06 -2.35 35.77
CA GLY A 501 2.36 -1.86 34.43
C GLY A 501 2.49 -2.95 33.35
N ALA A 502 3.31 -2.72 32.33
CA ALA A 502 3.48 -3.69 31.24
C ALA A 502 4.20 -4.97 31.71
N LEU A 503 3.52 -6.12 31.61
CA LEU A 503 4.07 -7.45 31.96
C LEU A 503 4.68 -8.21 30.76
N LEU A 504 4.51 -7.65 29.56
CA LEU A 504 4.98 -8.24 28.31
C LEU A 504 6.02 -7.30 27.68
N PRO A 505 7.02 -7.85 26.96
CA PRO A 505 8.01 -7.05 26.26
C PRO A 505 7.38 -5.97 25.36
N LYS A 506 8.09 -4.86 25.20
CA LYS A 506 7.73 -3.85 24.21
C LYS A 506 7.76 -4.50 22.82
N GLN A 507 6.79 -4.17 21.97
CA GLN A 507 6.60 -4.77 20.63
C GLN A 507 6.21 -6.25 20.59
N PHE A 508 5.82 -6.87 21.72
CA PHE A 508 5.34 -8.26 21.73
C PHE A 508 4.21 -8.52 20.72
N ALA A 509 3.30 -7.56 20.53
CA ALA A 509 2.24 -7.67 19.51
C ALA A 509 2.79 -7.80 18.07
N THR A 510 3.89 -7.12 17.74
CA THR A 510 4.54 -7.25 16.44
C THR A 510 5.11 -8.65 16.27
N LYS A 511 5.72 -9.21 17.33
CA LYS A 511 6.23 -10.59 17.30
C LYS A 511 5.11 -11.62 17.12
N LEU A 512 3.94 -11.41 17.74
CA LEU A 512 2.75 -12.24 17.48
C LEU A 512 2.31 -12.13 16.01
N CYS A 513 2.34 -10.93 15.41
CA CYS A 513 2.01 -10.75 14.00
C CYS A 513 2.95 -11.57 13.09
N VAL A 514 4.25 -11.49 13.34
CA VAL A 514 5.28 -12.21 12.57
C VAL A 514 5.16 -13.72 12.79
N ARG A 515 5.17 -14.19 14.04
CA ARG A 515 5.13 -15.62 14.41
C ARG A 515 3.92 -16.34 13.81
N TYR A 516 2.75 -15.71 13.83
CA TYR A 516 1.50 -16.32 13.38
C TYR A 516 1.05 -15.86 12.00
N SER A 517 1.86 -15.04 11.30
CA SER A 517 1.51 -14.45 10.00
C SER A 517 0.13 -13.77 10.01
N VAL A 518 -0.19 -13.05 11.09
CA VAL A 518 -1.48 -12.37 11.29
C VAL A 518 -1.31 -10.86 11.25
N ALA A 519 -2.32 -10.17 10.74
CA ALA A 519 -2.36 -8.72 10.76
C ALA A 519 -2.45 -8.16 12.19
N PRO A 520 -1.87 -6.97 12.46
CA PRO A 520 -2.11 -6.27 13.70
C PRO A 520 -3.59 -5.93 13.83
N GLY A 521 -4.19 -6.26 14.97
CA GLY A 521 -5.62 -6.03 15.14
C GLY A 521 -6.19 -6.72 16.37
N ILE A 522 -7.46 -7.11 16.26
CA ILE A 522 -8.21 -7.61 17.39
C ILE A 522 -7.69 -8.96 17.87
N PHE A 523 -7.28 -9.81 16.94
CA PHE A 523 -6.73 -11.13 17.25
C PHE A 523 -5.48 -11.02 18.12
N THR A 524 -4.49 -10.22 17.69
CA THR A 524 -3.24 -10.03 18.45
C THR A 524 -3.47 -9.27 19.76
N SER A 525 -4.44 -8.34 19.79
CA SER A 525 -4.86 -7.69 21.03
C SER A 525 -5.51 -8.65 22.04
N ASP A 526 -6.40 -9.52 21.56
CA ASP A 526 -7.10 -10.51 22.37
C ASP A 526 -6.10 -11.56 22.88
N LEU A 527 -5.20 -12.04 22.02
CA LEU A 527 -4.10 -12.92 22.40
C LEU A 527 -3.23 -12.30 23.51
N ARG A 528 -2.77 -11.06 23.32
CA ARG A 528 -1.99 -10.34 24.34
C ARG A 528 -2.73 -10.21 25.67
N ARG A 529 -4.06 -9.96 25.63
CA ARG A 529 -4.90 -9.83 26.82
C ARG A 529 -4.99 -11.14 27.59
N ALA A 530 -5.17 -12.26 26.90
CA ALA A 530 -5.20 -13.59 27.50
C ALA A 530 -3.84 -13.98 28.10
N VAL A 531 -2.74 -13.77 27.38
CA VAL A 531 -1.38 -14.02 27.90
C VAL A 531 -1.13 -13.20 29.17
N THR A 532 -1.48 -11.91 29.15
CA THR A 532 -1.36 -11.04 30.34
C THR A 532 -2.20 -11.56 31.51
N ARG A 533 -3.41 -12.07 31.24
CA ARG A 533 -4.25 -12.69 32.29
C ARG A 533 -3.62 -13.95 32.84
N HIS A 534 -3.04 -14.80 31.99
CA HIS A 534 -2.41 -16.07 32.38
C HIS A 534 -1.15 -15.86 33.23
N LEU A 535 -0.35 -14.83 32.91
CA LEU A 535 0.74 -14.35 33.78
C LEU A 535 0.18 -13.95 35.16
N LYS A 536 -0.89 -13.12 35.18
CA LYS A 536 -1.52 -12.67 36.43
C LYS A 536 -2.17 -13.77 37.27
N THR A 537 -2.52 -14.91 36.68
CA THR A 537 -3.09 -16.07 37.40
C THR A 537 -2.07 -17.13 37.76
N GLY A 538 -0.80 -16.97 37.37
CA GLY A 538 0.22 -18.01 37.55
C GLY A 538 0.07 -19.22 36.62
N LYS A 539 -0.71 -19.11 35.53
CA LYS A 539 -0.77 -20.15 34.49
C LYS A 539 0.47 -20.14 33.59
N ILE A 540 1.13 -18.99 33.50
CA ILE A 540 2.44 -18.80 32.90
C ILE A 540 3.35 -18.28 34.02
N PRO A 541 4.55 -18.85 34.24
CA PRO A 541 5.51 -18.32 35.19
C PRO A 541 5.81 -16.84 34.93
N LEU A 542 5.93 -16.03 36.00
CA LEU A 542 6.18 -14.59 35.84
C LEU A 542 7.60 -14.29 35.38
N ASP A 543 8.55 -15.18 35.63
CA ASP A 543 9.93 -15.14 35.14
C ASP A 543 10.08 -15.71 33.72
N ALA A 544 8.99 -16.20 33.11
CA ALA A 544 9.04 -16.78 31.78
C ALA A 544 9.60 -15.77 30.76
N ASP A 545 10.62 -16.19 30.04
CA ASP A 545 11.19 -15.42 28.95
C ASP A 545 10.22 -15.37 27.75
N GLU A 546 10.59 -14.60 26.74
CA GLU A 546 9.72 -14.39 25.60
C GLU A 546 9.48 -15.66 24.76
N GLU A 547 10.49 -16.53 24.63
CA GLU A 547 10.40 -17.76 23.85
C GLU A 547 9.52 -18.78 24.57
N GLN A 548 9.63 -18.87 25.90
CA GLN A 548 8.76 -19.67 26.74
C GLN A 548 7.31 -19.21 26.67
N ILE A 549 7.06 -17.89 26.63
CA ILE A 549 5.71 -17.34 26.44
C ILE A 549 5.18 -17.72 25.04
N LEU A 550 5.99 -17.60 24.00
CA LEU A 550 5.58 -18.00 22.64
C LEU A 550 5.31 -19.50 22.54
N GLY A 551 6.18 -20.33 23.10
CA GLY A 551 5.98 -21.79 23.19
C GLY A 551 4.73 -22.16 23.98
N TYR A 552 4.40 -21.43 25.05
CA TYR A 552 3.13 -21.59 25.74
C TYR A 552 1.93 -21.28 24.83
N ILE A 553 1.98 -20.20 24.05
CA ILE A 553 0.90 -19.84 23.13
C ILE A 553 0.73 -20.92 22.05
N ASP A 554 1.84 -21.44 21.52
CA ASP A 554 1.85 -22.50 20.51
C ASP A 554 1.19 -23.77 21.07
N ASN A 555 1.55 -24.18 22.29
CA ASN A 555 1.00 -25.36 22.96
C ASN A 555 -0.47 -25.19 23.36
N TYR A 556 -0.86 -24.02 23.84
CA TYR A 556 -2.24 -23.72 24.23
C TYR A 556 -3.17 -23.60 23.00
N GLY A 557 -2.60 -23.21 21.86
CA GLY A 557 -3.30 -22.89 20.64
C GLY A 557 -3.65 -21.40 20.57
N PRO A 558 -3.09 -20.64 19.62
CA PRO A 558 -3.27 -19.18 19.56
C PRO A 558 -4.74 -18.77 19.36
N ALA A 559 -5.52 -19.56 18.62
CA ALA A 559 -6.96 -19.31 18.43
C ALA A 559 -7.77 -19.46 19.74
N ASN A 560 -7.46 -20.48 20.54
CA ASN A 560 -8.11 -20.72 21.83
C ASN A 560 -7.79 -19.58 22.81
N LEU A 561 -6.52 -19.20 22.89
CA LEU A 561 -6.06 -18.15 23.79
C LEU A 561 -6.65 -16.78 23.39
N ALA A 562 -6.69 -16.48 22.09
CA ALA A 562 -7.38 -15.29 21.58
C ALA A 562 -8.89 -15.30 21.91
N LYS A 563 -9.56 -16.46 21.87
CA LYS A 563 -10.98 -16.58 22.28
C LYS A 563 -11.17 -16.27 23.76
N GLU A 564 -10.28 -16.71 24.65
CA GLU A 564 -10.33 -16.32 26.07
C GLU A 564 -10.12 -14.82 26.25
N GLY A 565 -9.14 -14.25 25.55
CA GLY A 565 -8.88 -12.81 25.55
C GLY A 565 -10.07 -12.00 25.08
N ARG A 566 -10.76 -12.48 24.04
CA ARG A 566 -12.01 -11.90 23.55
C ARG A 566 -13.10 -11.89 24.62
N LYS A 567 -13.32 -13.00 25.32
CA LYS A 567 -14.30 -13.08 26.42
C LYS A 567 -14.01 -12.03 27.49
N LEU A 568 -12.75 -11.91 27.91
CA LEU A 568 -12.30 -10.88 28.87
C LEU A 568 -12.54 -9.46 28.37
N ARG A 569 -12.37 -9.20 27.07
CA ARG A 569 -12.62 -7.88 26.48
C ARG A 569 -14.10 -7.54 26.46
N LEU A 570 -14.96 -8.51 26.15
CA LEU A 570 -16.41 -8.31 26.07
C LEU A 570 -17.05 -8.21 27.46
N SER A 571 -16.54 -8.92 28.47
CA SER A 571 -17.06 -8.89 29.84
C SER A 571 -16.80 -7.58 30.60
N ILE A 572 -15.98 -6.67 30.07
CA ILE A 572 -15.68 -5.34 30.67
C ILE A 572 -16.73 -4.30 30.25
N ARG A 573 -17.61 -4.61 29.29
CA ARG A 573 -18.65 -3.69 28.78
C ARG A 573 -20.04 -3.93 29.35
N THR A 574 -20.16 -4.85 30.29
CA THR A 574 -21.31 -5.07 31.18
C THR A 574 -20.89 -4.69 32.58
#